data_AF-E4UTP0-F1
#
_entry.id   AF-E4UTP0-F1
#
_cell.length_a   1.000
_cell.length_b   1.000
_cell.length_c   1.000
_cell.angle_alpha   90.00
_cell.angle_beta   90.00
_cell.angle_gamma   90.00
#
_symmetry.space_group_name_H-M   'P 1'
#
loop_
_entity.id
_entity.type
_entity.pdbx_description
1 polymer ?
#
loop_
_entity_poly.entity_id
_entity_poly.type
_entity_poly.pdbx_seq_one_letter_code
_entity_poly.pdbx_strand_id
1 'polypeptide(L)'
;MTVSITVDTAPGDIPPTPQQAKKIEALEATIPRLREQVKNTELAIKKARERLNELAKEGHGGPPDASGIVKEHIRLLHDYNEIKDVGQGLIGLIAQSRGVRHVEVQTEFGIATAD
;
A
#
# COMPACT_ATOMS: atom_id res chain seq x y z
N MET A 1 -26.84 -6.38 -37.20
CA MET A 1 -27.74 -7.53 -37.00
C MET A 1 -28.71 -7.14 -35.89
N THR A 2 -29.86 -6.59 -36.27
CA THR A 2 -30.88 -6.06 -35.35
C THR A 2 -31.72 -7.21 -34.84
N VAL A 3 -31.70 -7.45 -33.53
CA VAL A 3 -32.58 -8.44 -32.90
C VAL A 3 -33.93 -7.76 -32.70
N SER A 4 -34.86 -8.04 -33.61
CA SER A 4 -36.27 -7.69 -33.47
C SER A 4 -36.86 -8.55 -32.35
N ILE A 5 -37.14 -7.94 -31.21
CA ILE A 5 -37.83 -8.60 -30.10
C ILE A 5 -39.30 -8.72 -30.54
N THR A 6 -39.67 -9.89 -31.04
CA THR A 6 -41.06 -10.31 -31.17
C THR A 6 -41.65 -10.40 -29.77
N VAL A 7 -42.54 -9.46 -29.44
CA VAL A 7 -43.31 -9.48 -28.21
C VAL A 7 -44.32 -10.62 -28.33
N ASP A 8 -43.90 -11.83 -27.99
CA ASP A 8 -44.79 -12.97 -27.78
C ASP A 8 -45.68 -12.62 -26.59
N THR A 9 -46.89 -12.18 -26.88
CA THR A 9 -47.81 -11.64 -25.88
C THR A 9 -48.71 -12.79 -25.44
N ALA A 10 -48.42 -13.34 -24.26
CA ALA A 10 -49.28 -14.31 -23.60
C ALA A 10 -50.69 -13.71 -23.35
N PRO A 11 -51.76 -14.52 -23.37
CA PRO A 11 -53.14 -14.02 -23.28
C PRO A 11 -53.44 -13.57 -21.84
N GLY A 12 -53.10 -12.33 -21.52
CA GLY A 12 -53.33 -11.74 -20.19
C GLY A 12 -52.78 -10.32 -19.97
N ASP A 13 -51.92 -9.80 -20.84
CA ASP A 13 -51.30 -8.49 -20.63
C ASP A 13 -52.17 -7.34 -21.16
N ILE A 14 -52.68 -6.51 -20.24
CA ILE A 14 -53.33 -5.24 -20.53
C ILE A 14 -52.29 -4.32 -21.19
N PRO A 15 -52.56 -3.73 -22.37
CA PRO A 15 -51.59 -2.86 -23.04
C PRO A 15 -51.24 -1.66 -22.14
N PRO A 16 -49.96 -1.28 -22.07
CA PRO A 16 -49.50 -0.20 -21.20
C PRO A 16 -50.24 1.10 -21.55
N THR A 17 -50.75 1.79 -20.53
CA THR A 17 -51.42 3.09 -20.74
C THR A 17 -50.45 4.07 -21.42
N PRO A 18 -50.93 5.06 -22.20
CA PRO A 18 -50.06 6.01 -22.93
C PRO A 18 -49.03 6.73 -22.04
N GLN A 19 -49.33 6.87 -20.75
CA GLN A 19 -48.47 7.48 -19.75
C GLN A 19 -47.39 6.51 -19.22
N GLN A 20 -47.67 5.20 -19.20
CA GLN A 20 -46.70 4.14 -18.92
C GLN A 20 -45.77 3.93 -20.11
N ALA A 21 -46.28 3.95 -21.34
CA ALA A 21 -45.45 3.84 -22.56
C ALA A 21 -44.40 4.97 -22.65
N LYS A 22 -44.78 6.22 -22.37
CA LYS A 22 -43.83 7.36 -22.31
C LYS A 22 -42.80 7.23 -21.19
N LYS A 23 -43.19 6.67 -20.03
CA LYS A 23 -42.26 6.40 -18.92
C LYS A 23 -41.29 5.28 -19.28
N ILE A 24 -41.76 4.23 -19.95
CA ILE A 24 -40.93 3.12 -20.44
C ILE A 24 -39.91 3.65 -21.44
N GLU A 25 -40.32 4.44 -22.42
CA GLU A 25 -39.42 5.06 -23.40
C GLU A 25 -38.36 5.97 -22.74
N ALA A 26 -38.77 6.79 -21.76
CA ALA A 26 -37.84 7.64 -21.01
C ALA A 26 -36.84 6.83 -20.15
N LEU A 27 -37.29 5.72 -19.57
CA LEU A 27 -36.44 4.80 -18.80
C LEU A 27 -35.47 4.06 -19.71
N GLU A 28 -35.94 3.59 -20.87
CA GLU A 28 -35.13 2.95 -21.91
C GLU A 28 -34.03 3.87 -22.43
N ALA A 29 -34.30 5.18 -22.57
CA ALA A 29 -33.30 6.18 -22.93
C ALA A 29 -32.29 6.46 -21.78
N THR A 30 -32.67 6.25 -20.52
CA THR A 30 -31.83 6.52 -19.35
C THR A 30 -30.90 5.35 -19.00
N ILE A 31 -31.35 4.11 -19.25
CA ILE A 31 -30.58 2.88 -19.06
C ILE A 31 -29.17 2.91 -19.70
N PRO A 32 -28.98 3.31 -20.97
CA PRO A 32 -27.64 3.34 -21.59
C PRO A 32 -26.72 4.36 -20.92
N ARG A 33 -27.25 5.52 -20.52
CA ARG A 33 -26.49 6.57 -19.84
C ARG A 33 -25.99 6.11 -18.46
N LEU A 34 -26.86 5.44 -17.69
CA LEU A 34 -26.47 4.89 -16.39
C LEU A 34 -25.45 3.76 -16.54
N ARG A 35 -25.60 2.89 -17.53
CA ARG A 35 -24.62 1.84 -17.84
C ARG A 35 -23.26 2.42 -18.21
N GLU A 36 -23.25 3.48 -19.01
CA GLU A 36 -22.03 4.19 -19.36
C GLU A 36 -21.38 4.85 -18.13
N GLN A 37 -22.17 5.47 -17.25
CA GLN A 37 -21.67 6.03 -15.99
C GLN A 37 -21.07 4.97 -15.07
N VAL A 38 -21.72 3.82 -14.91
CA VAL A 38 -21.20 2.69 -14.11
C VAL A 38 -19.87 2.19 -14.70
N LYS A 39 -19.80 2.01 -16.02
CA LYS A 39 -18.55 1.60 -16.67
C LYS A 39 -17.42 2.60 -16.44
N ASN A 40 -17.73 3.90 -16.51
CA ASN A 40 -16.74 4.97 -16.31
C ASN A 40 -16.27 5.04 -14.85
N THR A 41 -17.17 4.88 -13.88
CA THR A 41 -16.81 4.87 -12.45
C THR A 41 -16.03 3.62 -12.07
N GLU A 42 -16.39 2.44 -12.58
CA GLU A 42 -15.62 1.21 -12.39
C GLU A 42 -14.19 1.35 -12.91
N LEU A 43 -14.03 1.95 -14.10
CA LEU A 43 -12.72 2.18 -14.72
C LEU A 43 -11.90 3.19 -13.90
N ALA A 44 -12.53 4.24 -13.38
CA ALA A 44 -11.88 5.20 -12.48
C ALA A 44 -11.45 4.55 -11.16
N ILE A 45 -12.29 3.69 -10.56
CA ILE A 45 -11.95 2.94 -9.34
C ILE A 45 -10.80 1.97 -9.60
N LYS A 46 -10.81 1.26 -10.73
CA LYS A 46 -9.72 0.36 -11.11
C LYS A 46 -8.39 1.12 -11.24
N LYS A 47 -8.38 2.24 -11.96
CA LYS A 47 -7.19 3.10 -12.11
C LYS A 47 -6.71 3.68 -10.77
N ALA A 48 -7.63 4.09 -9.90
CA ALA A 48 -7.28 4.60 -8.58
C ALA A 48 -6.63 3.51 -7.70
N ARG A 49 -7.15 2.28 -7.75
CA ARG A 49 -6.58 1.12 -7.03
C ARG A 49 -5.20 0.73 -7.56
N GLU A 50 -5.00 0.74 -8.87
CA GLU A 50 -3.71 0.47 -9.49
C GLU A 50 -2.66 1.49 -9.04
N ARG A 51 -2.98 2.79 -9.10
CA ARG A 51 -2.11 3.86 -8.61
C ARG A 51 -1.78 3.72 -7.12
N LEU A 52 -2.77 3.38 -6.28
CA LEU A 52 -2.53 3.14 -4.85
C LEU A 52 -1.62 1.94 -4.61
N ASN A 53 -1.76 0.86 -5.39
CA ASN A 53 -0.88 -0.31 -5.30
C ASN A 53 0.54 -0.02 -5.78
N GLU A 54 0.72 0.83 -6.79
CA GLU A 54 2.04 1.30 -7.25
C GLU A 54 2.71 2.16 -6.18
N LEU A 55 2.00 3.15 -5.64
CA LEU A 55 2.47 3.99 -4.53
C LEU A 55 2.80 3.18 -3.27
N ALA A 56 2.04 2.12 -2.98
CA ALA A 56 2.30 1.22 -1.85
C ALA A 56 3.51 0.29 -2.07
N LYS A 57 3.95 0.09 -3.32
CA LYS A 57 5.16 -0.67 -3.64
C LYS A 57 6.42 0.20 -3.62
N GLU A 58 6.28 1.48 -3.95
CA GLU A 58 7.40 2.43 -4.00
C GLU A 58 7.66 3.15 -2.67
N GLY A 59 6.63 3.30 -1.82
CA GLY A 59 6.76 3.89 -0.49
C GLY A 59 6.58 2.84 0.60
N HIS A 60 7.49 2.82 1.58
CA HIS A 60 7.24 2.20 2.89
C HIS A 60 5.81 2.56 3.34
N GLY A 61 4.92 1.57 3.29
CA GLY A 61 3.47 1.79 3.23
C GLY A 61 2.92 2.58 4.41
N GLY A 62 2.33 3.73 4.09
CA GLY A 62 1.50 4.52 4.99
C GLY A 62 2.24 5.62 5.78
N PRO A 63 1.50 6.56 6.41
CA PRO A 63 2.10 7.45 7.41
C PRO A 63 2.86 6.58 8.41
N PRO A 64 4.04 7.01 8.90
CA PRO A 64 4.86 6.17 9.72
C PRO A 64 4.04 5.71 10.92
N ASP A 65 3.69 4.43 10.94
CA ASP A 65 3.14 3.83 12.13
C ASP A 65 4.17 4.09 13.22
N ALA A 66 3.78 4.84 14.25
CA ALA A 66 4.67 5.17 15.36
C ALA A 66 5.27 3.89 15.95
N SER A 67 4.52 2.79 15.91
CA SER A 67 5.00 1.45 16.28
C SER A 67 6.11 0.95 15.35
N GLY A 68 6.00 1.18 14.04
CA GLY A 68 7.01 0.82 13.05
C GLY A 68 8.33 1.58 13.22
N ILE A 69 8.27 2.90 13.48
CA ILE A 69 9.48 3.69 13.77
C ILE A 69 10.16 3.19 15.03
N VAL A 70 9.41 3.01 16.12
CA VAL A 70 9.97 2.54 17.40
C VAL A 70 10.59 1.16 17.24
N LYS A 71 9.93 0.26 16.51
CA LYS A 71 10.45 -1.09 16.26
C LYS A 71 11.75 -1.06 15.45
N GLU A 72 11.83 -0.21 14.42
CA GLU A 72 13.07 -0.08 13.65
C GLU A 72 14.19 0.55 14.49
N HIS A 73 13.87 1.54 15.33
CA HIS A 73 14.86 2.13 16.23
C HIS A 73 15.39 1.13 17.26
N ILE A 74 14.51 0.30 17.84
CA ILE A 74 14.89 -0.79 18.75
C ILE A 74 15.81 -1.79 18.04
N ARG A 75 15.50 -2.14 16.79
CA ARG A 75 16.34 -3.04 15.99
C ARG A 75 17.74 -2.44 15.77
N LEU A 76 17.82 -1.20 15.33
CA LEU A 76 19.09 -0.51 15.10
C LEU A 76 19.93 -0.38 16.38
N LEU A 77 19.31 -0.14 17.53
CA LEU A 77 20.00 -0.10 18.82
C LEU A 77 20.56 -1.47 19.22
N HIS A 78 19.80 -2.55 19.03
CA HIS A 78 20.31 -3.90 19.29
C HIS A 78 21.47 -4.26 18.37
N ASP A 79 21.32 -4.01 17.06
CA ASP A 79 22.36 -4.28 16.06
C ASP A 79 23.64 -3.48 16.40
N TYR A 80 23.51 -2.21 16.79
CA TYR A 80 24.63 -1.37 17.23
C TYR A 80 25.29 -1.90 18.51
N ASN A 81 24.51 -2.28 19.52
CA ASN A 81 25.06 -2.78 20.78
C ASN A 81 25.79 -4.10 20.57
N GLU A 82 25.25 -4.99 19.74
CA GLU A 82 25.90 -6.27 19.43
C GLU A 82 27.28 -6.07 18.78
N ILE A 83 27.37 -5.22 17.74
CA ILE A 83 28.67 -4.95 17.10
C ILE A 83 29.63 -4.20 18.03
N LYS A 84 29.11 -3.30 18.88
CA LYS A 84 29.91 -2.58 19.87
C LYS A 84 30.51 -3.55 20.89
N ASP A 85 29.74 -4.48 21.42
CA ASP A 85 30.19 -5.44 22.42
C ASP A 85 31.24 -6.41 21.87
N VAL A 86 31.03 -6.90 20.64
CA VAL A 86 32.04 -7.71 19.93
C VAL A 86 33.32 -6.91 19.71
N GLY A 87 33.20 -5.65 19.25
CA GLY A 87 34.34 -4.76 19.03
C GLY A 87 35.13 -4.49 20.31
N GLN A 88 34.45 -4.17 21.41
CA GLN A 88 35.09 -3.95 22.71
C GLN A 88 35.77 -5.21 23.25
N GLY A 89 35.16 -6.39 23.06
CA GLY A 89 35.78 -7.67 23.39
C GLY A 89 37.10 -7.89 22.63
N LEU A 90 37.11 -7.65 21.32
CA LEU A 90 38.30 -7.78 20.49
C LEU A 90 39.40 -6.76 20.88
N ILE A 91 39.02 -5.51 21.13
CA ILE A 91 39.93 -4.47 21.62
C ILE A 91 40.56 -4.88 22.96
N GLY A 92 39.76 -5.45 23.87
CA GLY A 92 40.26 -5.95 25.15
C GLY A 92 41.29 -7.07 24.99
N LEU A 93 41.11 -7.97 24.02
CA LEU A 93 42.09 -9.03 23.72
C LEU A 93 43.38 -8.45 23.11
N ILE A 94 43.26 -7.50 22.18
CA ILE A 94 44.42 -6.83 21.56
C ILE A 94 45.22 -6.06 22.61
N ALA A 95 44.53 -5.32 23.47
CA ALA A 95 45.14 -4.55 24.56
C ALA A 95 45.93 -5.45 25.52
N GLN A 96 45.33 -6.58 25.93
CA GLN A 96 46.00 -7.58 26.76
C GLN A 96 47.24 -8.17 26.07
N SER A 97 47.14 -8.53 24.78
CA SER A 97 48.26 -9.09 24.03
C SER A 97 49.42 -8.10 23.87
N ARG A 98 49.13 -6.81 23.77
CA ARG A 98 50.13 -5.75 23.61
C ARG A 98 50.62 -5.16 24.95
N GLY A 99 49.98 -5.51 26.07
CA GLY A 99 50.28 -4.95 27.39
C GLY A 99 49.92 -3.46 27.54
N VAL A 100 49.04 -2.95 26.67
CA VAL A 100 48.62 -1.54 26.64
C VAL A 100 47.20 -1.39 27.17
N ARG A 101 46.80 -0.16 27.47
CA ARG A 101 45.42 0.11 27.91
C ARG A 101 44.47 0.04 26.71
N HIS A 102 43.23 -0.41 26.94
CA HIS A 102 42.21 -0.48 25.89
C HIS A 102 41.93 0.89 25.24
N VAL A 103 42.08 1.99 25.97
CA VAL A 103 41.92 3.37 25.47
C VAL A 103 42.97 3.72 24.40
N GLU A 104 44.19 3.22 24.55
CA GLU A 104 45.28 3.45 23.58
C GLU A 104 45.01 2.71 22.27
N VAL A 105 44.50 1.47 22.36
CA VAL A 105 44.06 0.69 21.20
C VAL A 105 42.85 1.35 20.52
N GLN A 106 41.85 1.81 21.29
CA GLN A 106 40.70 2.53 20.73
C GLN A 106 41.14 3.77 19.93
N THR A 107 42.09 4.53 20.46
CA THR A 107 42.65 5.72 19.82
C THR A 107 43.38 5.37 18.52
N GLU A 108 44.19 4.30 18.52
CA GLU A 108 44.88 3.78 17.33
C GLU A 108 43.91 3.39 16.21
N PHE A 109 42.78 2.77 16.56
CA PHE A 109 41.75 2.37 15.62
C PHE A 109 40.75 3.49 15.28
N GLY A 110 40.97 4.72 15.75
CA GLY A 110 40.09 5.86 15.49
C GLY A 110 38.70 5.73 16.11
N ILE A 111 38.54 4.85 17.11
CA ILE A 111 37.31 4.68 17.87
C ILE A 111 37.27 5.80 18.89
N ALA A 112 36.44 6.81 18.61
CA ALA A 112 36.19 7.86 19.60
C ALA A 112 35.57 7.23 20.86
N THR A 113 36.18 7.49 22.01
CA THR A 113 35.50 7.38 23.30
C THR A 113 34.48 8.53 23.36
N ALA A 114 33.33 8.35 22.72
CA ALA A 114 32.31 9.39 22.64
C ALA A 114 31.55 9.48 23.99
N ASP A 115 31.49 10.73 24.48
CA ASP A 115 30.53 11.37 25.42
C ASP A 115 29.59 10.50 26.28
#